data_AF-D6WFW7-F1
#
_entry.id   AF-D6WFW7-F1
#
_cell.length_a   1.000
_cell.length_b   1.000
_cell.length_c   1.000
_cell.angle_alpha   90.00
_cell.angle_beta   90.00
_cell.angle_gamma   90.00
#
_symmetry.space_group_name_H-M   'P 1'
#
loop_
_entity.id
_entity.type
_entity.pdbx_description
1 polymer ?
#
loop_
_entity_poly.entity_id
_entity_poly.type
_entity_poly.pdbx_seq_one_letter_code
_entity_poly.pdbx_strand_id
1 'polypeptide(L)'
;MRYFFPFVIFSLIYGKSNCVQIIWDNNVDFDSVEVEELGRSDQVRMPNWFFIFPGTKWCGAGNIAEDENDFGEFRDTDKCCRNHDLCPDIIEGYQSKHNLTNPSFFTRLNCECDEEFHKCLKSVNSRVSTQIGQIYFTALGTQCYREDYPIVSCKKYSYLPRRKCKEYELDESKDKVYEWFDVPNY
;
A
#
# COMPACT_ATOMS: atom_id res chain seq x y z
N MET A 1 -14.41 -58.74 30.86
CA MET A 1 -15.36 -57.76 31.44
C MET A 1 -15.12 -56.43 30.73
N ARG A 2 -16.18 -55.83 30.18
CA ARG A 2 -16.20 -54.61 29.34
C ARG A 2 -15.70 -53.37 30.09
N TYR A 3 -15.11 -52.40 29.37
CA TYR A 3 -15.50 -50.97 29.41
C TYR A 3 -15.17 -50.28 28.06
N PHE A 4 -15.97 -49.26 27.73
CA PHE A 4 -16.24 -48.65 26.42
C PHE A 4 -15.42 -47.34 26.18
N PHE A 5 -15.30 -46.95 24.89
CA PHE A 5 -14.78 -45.73 24.21
C PHE A 5 -15.23 -44.35 24.78
N PRO A 6 -14.69 -43.15 24.38
CA PRO A 6 -14.26 -42.80 23.01
C PRO A 6 -13.07 -41.82 22.80
N PHE A 7 -12.68 -41.75 21.51
CA PHE A 7 -11.91 -40.72 20.81
C PHE A 7 -12.21 -39.28 21.25
N VAL A 8 -11.17 -38.46 21.44
CA VAL A 8 -11.18 -37.05 21.05
C VAL A 8 -9.91 -36.74 20.26
N ILE A 9 -10.16 -36.39 19.01
CA ILE A 9 -9.25 -35.82 18.03
C ILE A 9 -8.69 -34.52 18.61
N PHE A 10 -7.38 -34.45 18.87
CA PHE A 10 -6.72 -33.15 19.02
C PHE A 10 -6.26 -32.72 17.63
N SER A 11 -7.12 -31.91 17.02
CA SER A 11 -6.92 -31.29 15.72
C SER A 11 -5.56 -30.62 15.62
N LEU A 12 -4.94 -30.83 14.46
CA LEU A 12 -4.02 -29.93 13.76
C LEU A 12 -4.15 -28.49 14.27
N ILE A 13 -3.22 -28.06 15.15
CA ILE A 13 -2.97 -26.63 15.31
C ILE A 13 -2.15 -26.24 14.08
N TYR A 14 -2.86 -25.89 13.02
CA TYR A 14 -2.36 -25.02 11.98
C TYR A 14 -1.69 -23.83 12.67
N GLY A 15 -0.35 -23.77 12.61
CA GLY A 15 0.39 -22.59 13.02
C GLY A 15 -0.10 -21.42 12.20
N LYS A 16 -0.85 -20.52 12.85
CA LYS A 16 -1.22 -19.23 12.30
C LYS A 16 0.08 -18.44 12.18
N SER A 17 0.65 -18.38 10.98
CA SER A 17 1.66 -17.38 10.64
C SER A 17 0.98 -16.01 10.68
N ASN A 18 0.79 -15.44 11.86
CA ASN A 18 0.32 -14.08 11.99
C ASN A 18 1.44 -13.18 11.45
N CYS A 19 1.26 -12.65 10.25
CA CYS A 19 2.12 -11.59 9.75
C CYS A 19 1.90 -10.37 10.65
N VAL A 20 2.95 -9.88 11.30
CA VAL A 20 2.89 -8.67 12.13
C VAL A 20 2.41 -7.51 11.26
N GLN A 21 1.33 -6.84 11.65
CA GLN A 21 0.80 -5.69 10.94
C GLN A 21 1.52 -4.42 11.39
N ILE A 22 2.09 -3.66 10.44
CA ILE A 22 2.66 -2.35 10.74
C ILE A 22 1.55 -1.28 10.61
N ILE A 23 1.40 -0.46 11.64
CA ILE A 23 0.49 0.70 11.67
C ILE A 23 1.33 1.97 11.74
N TRP A 24 1.14 2.89 10.80
CA TRP A 24 1.81 4.19 10.76
C TRP A 24 1.04 5.20 11.63
N ASP A 25 1.65 5.74 12.68
CA ASP A 25 1.01 6.68 13.60
C ASP A 25 1.98 7.79 14.07
N ASN A 26 1.62 9.05 13.84
CA ASN A 26 2.39 10.22 14.26
C ASN A 26 2.48 10.41 15.79
N ASN A 27 1.61 9.78 16.57
CA ASN A 27 1.60 9.91 18.03
C ASN A 27 2.55 8.92 18.74
N VAL A 28 3.26 8.10 17.98
CA VAL A 28 4.18 7.10 18.52
C VAL A 28 5.56 7.70 18.68
N ASP A 29 6.08 7.71 19.91
CA ASP A 29 7.50 7.96 20.18
C ASP A 29 8.24 6.63 20.19
N PHE A 30 9.19 6.45 19.26
CA PHE A 30 9.95 5.20 19.12
C PHE A 30 10.73 4.86 20.40
N ASP A 31 11.21 5.88 21.13
CA ASP A 31 11.97 5.69 22.38
C ASP A 31 11.07 5.22 23.54
N SER A 32 9.75 5.32 23.39
CA SER A 32 8.76 4.83 24.36
C SER A 32 8.25 3.42 24.07
N VAL A 33 8.66 2.80 22.95
CA VAL A 33 8.23 1.44 22.60
C VAL A 33 8.95 0.43 23.50
N GLU A 34 8.23 -0.07 24.50
CA GLU A 34 8.72 -1.12 25.39
C GLU A 34 8.92 -2.43 24.62
N VAL A 35 10.17 -2.90 24.57
CA VAL A 35 10.60 -4.10 23.82
C VAL A 35 9.87 -5.38 24.25
N GLU A 36 9.28 -5.40 25.45
CA GLU A 36 8.51 -6.54 25.96
C GLU A 36 7.17 -6.76 25.23
N GLU A 37 6.61 -5.77 24.52
CA GLU A 37 5.36 -5.92 23.75
C GLU A 37 5.54 -6.39 22.29
N LEU A 38 6.73 -6.20 21.71
CA LEU A 38 7.05 -6.55 20.31
C LEU A 38 6.94 -8.06 20.01
N GLY A 39 6.95 -8.91 21.04
CA GLY A 39 6.81 -10.37 20.91
C GLY A 39 5.40 -10.92 21.15
N ARG A 40 4.43 -10.06 21.54
CA ARG A 40 3.09 -10.51 21.98
C ARG A 40 1.94 -9.90 21.19
N SER A 41 2.17 -8.78 20.51
CA SER A 41 1.15 -8.10 19.69
C SER A 41 1.21 -8.55 18.23
N ASP A 42 0.05 -8.79 17.62
CA ASP A 42 -0.09 -9.02 16.17
C ASP A 42 0.09 -7.72 15.35
N GLN A 43 0.25 -6.56 16.03
CA GLN A 43 0.40 -5.23 15.44
C GLN A 43 1.57 -4.47 16.07
N VAL A 44 2.34 -3.78 15.23
CA VAL A 44 3.44 -2.88 15.63
C VAL A 44 3.14 -1.49 15.11
N ARG A 45 3.12 -0.50 16.00
CA ARG A 45 2.92 0.90 15.63
C ARG A 45 4.28 1.54 15.40
N MET A 46 4.47 2.17 14.24
CA MET A 46 5.70 2.84 13.85
C MET A 46 5.42 4.31 13.55
N PRO A 47 6.31 5.23 13.90
CA PRO A 47 6.12 6.63 13.59
C PRO A 47 6.26 6.90 12.08
N ASN A 48 5.39 7.74 11.51
CA ASN A 48 5.38 8.01 10.07
C ASN A 48 6.72 8.57 9.58
N TRP A 49 7.40 9.40 10.38
CA TRP A 49 8.67 10.04 10.00
C TRP A 49 9.75 9.04 9.56
N PHE A 50 9.68 7.79 10.03
CA PHE A 50 10.61 6.74 9.64
C PHE A 50 10.51 6.37 8.14
N PHE A 51 9.38 6.67 7.51
CA PHE A 51 9.09 6.42 6.10
C PHE A 51 8.77 7.68 5.29
N ILE A 52 8.98 8.88 5.86
CA ILE A 52 8.86 10.15 5.11
C ILE A 52 10.19 10.45 4.42
N PHE A 53 10.13 10.80 3.13
CA PHE A 53 11.31 11.16 2.37
C PHE A 53 11.93 12.46 2.92
N PRO A 54 13.24 12.48 3.26
CA PRO A 54 13.88 13.67 3.84
C PRO A 54 13.69 14.92 2.98
N GLY A 55 13.36 16.05 3.62
CA GLY A 55 13.05 17.31 2.93
C GLY A 55 11.63 17.40 2.36
N THR A 56 10.76 16.45 2.68
CA THR A 56 9.32 16.45 2.37
C THR A 56 8.52 16.24 3.65
N LYS A 57 7.22 16.54 3.63
CA LYS A 57 6.30 16.28 4.74
C LYS A 57 5.19 15.30 4.38
N TRP A 58 4.95 15.07 3.07
CA TRP A 58 3.85 14.26 2.56
C TRP A 58 4.32 13.01 1.80
N CYS A 59 5.60 12.90 1.44
CA CYS A 59 6.08 11.79 0.61
C CYS A 59 6.51 10.59 1.48
N GLY A 60 5.55 9.79 1.93
CA GLY A 60 5.84 8.59 2.73
C GLY A 60 4.59 7.82 3.16
N ALA A 61 4.70 7.14 4.31
CA ALA A 61 3.55 6.46 4.91
C ALA A 61 2.70 7.47 5.69
N GLY A 62 1.65 7.99 5.03
CA GLY A 62 0.93 9.16 5.51
C GLY A 62 1.80 10.42 5.40
N ASN A 63 1.61 11.36 6.32
CA ASN A 63 2.36 12.62 6.35
C ASN A 63 2.70 13.04 7.78
N ILE A 64 3.63 13.99 7.89
CA ILE A 64 4.04 14.67 9.13
C ILE A 64 3.75 16.19 9.05
N ALA A 65 2.83 16.58 8.18
CA ALA A 65 2.46 17.97 7.97
C ALA A 65 1.56 18.46 9.12
N GLU A 66 1.77 19.69 9.59
CA GLU A 66 0.92 20.32 10.62
C GLU A 66 -0.43 20.76 10.05
N ASP A 67 -0.44 21.15 8.77
CA ASP A 67 -1.63 21.52 8.01
C ASP A 67 -1.45 21.23 6.52
N GLU A 68 -2.53 21.36 5.75
CA GLU A 68 -2.54 21.08 4.32
C GLU A 68 -1.55 21.90 3.48
N ASN A 69 -1.09 23.06 3.93
CA ASN A 69 -0.10 23.88 3.21
C ASN A 69 1.30 23.80 3.82
N ASP A 70 1.49 22.91 4.79
CA ASP A 70 2.78 22.67 5.41
C ASP A 70 3.61 21.72 4.55
N PHE A 71 4.61 22.29 3.85
CA PHE A 71 5.46 21.58 2.91
C PHE A 71 6.92 21.63 3.37
N GLY A 72 7.68 20.60 3.02
CA GLY A 72 9.12 20.55 3.19
C GLY A 72 9.89 21.39 2.17
N GLU A 73 11.22 21.26 2.21
CA GLU A 73 12.17 21.91 1.30
C GLU A 73 11.84 21.65 -0.17
N PHE A 74 11.48 20.41 -0.53
CA PHE A 74 11.17 20.01 -1.91
C PHE A 74 9.71 20.28 -2.27
N ARG A 75 9.28 21.53 -2.08
CA ARG A 75 7.88 21.97 -2.08
C ARG A 75 7.03 21.45 -3.23
N ASP A 76 7.53 21.53 -4.47
CA ASP A 76 6.74 21.11 -5.64
C ASP A 76 6.60 19.59 -5.74
N THR A 77 7.60 18.83 -5.30
CA THR A 77 7.48 17.38 -5.18
C THR A 77 6.52 17.00 -4.06
N ASP A 78 6.62 17.72 -2.93
CA ASP A 78 5.79 17.49 -1.76
C ASP A 78 4.30 17.76 -2.02
N LYS A 79 3.98 18.76 -2.85
CA LYS A 79 2.61 18.97 -3.35
C LYS A 79 2.05 17.76 -4.12
N CYS A 80 2.87 17.09 -4.93
CA CYS A 80 2.44 15.87 -5.63
C CYS A 80 2.06 14.79 -4.61
N CYS A 81 2.87 14.62 -3.57
CA CYS A 81 2.61 13.65 -2.51
C CYS A 81 1.39 14.04 -1.66
N ARG A 82 1.19 15.33 -1.33
CA ARG A 82 -0.03 15.79 -0.66
C ARG A 82 -1.28 15.46 -1.46
N ASN A 83 -1.29 15.78 -2.74
CA ASN A 83 -2.45 15.50 -3.58
C ASN A 83 -2.73 14.00 -3.69
N HIS A 84 -1.68 13.18 -3.67
CA HIS A 84 -1.78 11.73 -3.61
C HIS A 84 -2.35 11.25 -2.27
N ASP A 85 -1.83 11.73 -1.14
CA ASP A 85 -2.33 11.45 0.22
C ASP A 85 -3.82 11.82 0.40
N LEU A 86 -4.26 12.92 -0.21
CA LEU A 86 -5.64 13.41 -0.14
C LEU A 86 -6.60 12.72 -1.12
N CYS A 87 -6.20 11.60 -1.73
CA CYS A 87 -7.07 10.83 -2.61
C CYS A 87 -8.39 10.45 -1.89
N PRO A 88 -9.56 10.67 -2.52
CA PRO A 88 -10.85 10.45 -1.87
C PRO A 88 -11.19 8.97 -1.66
N ASP A 89 -10.53 8.07 -2.40
CA ASP A 89 -10.78 6.64 -2.34
C ASP A 89 -9.45 5.89 -2.14
N ILE A 90 -9.26 5.41 -0.91
CA ILE A 90 -8.09 4.64 -0.48
C ILE A 90 -8.50 3.33 0.21
N ILE A 91 -7.56 2.38 0.23
CA ILE A 91 -7.59 1.19 1.10
C ILE A 91 -6.29 1.19 1.90
N GLU A 92 -6.39 1.50 3.19
CA GLU A 92 -5.26 1.45 4.12
C GLU A 92 -4.62 0.05 4.19
N GLY A 93 -3.40 -0.02 4.72
CA GLY A 93 -2.70 -1.29 4.90
C GLY A 93 -3.53 -2.28 5.71
N TYR A 94 -3.61 -3.52 5.22
CA TYR A 94 -4.36 -4.62 5.84
C TYR A 94 -5.88 -4.43 5.95
N GLN A 95 -6.45 -3.37 5.38
CA GLN A 95 -7.89 -3.13 5.36
C GLN A 95 -8.55 -3.70 4.11
N SER A 96 -9.88 -3.81 4.16
CA SER A 96 -10.72 -4.25 3.06
C SER A 96 -11.75 -3.20 2.68
N LYS A 97 -11.94 -2.98 1.38
CA LYS A 97 -12.97 -2.10 0.81
C LYS A 97 -13.27 -2.59 -0.61
N HIS A 98 -14.48 -2.36 -1.12
CA HIS A 98 -14.85 -2.75 -2.49
C HIS A 98 -14.65 -4.25 -2.80
N ASN A 99 -14.80 -5.11 -1.78
CA ASN A 99 -14.46 -6.54 -1.85
C ASN A 99 -12.98 -6.86 -2.17
N LEU A 100 -12.11 -5.84 -2.13
CA LEU A 100 -10.66 -5.99 -2.20
C LEU A 100 -10.08 -5.95 -0.78
N THR A 101 -9.00 -6.69 -0.58
CA THR A 101 -8.19 -6.61 0.65
C THR A 101 -6.79 -6.17 0.25
N ASN A 102 -6.27 -5.12 0.90
CA ASN A 102 -4.90 -4.68 0.70
C ASN A 102 -3.96 -5.50 1.61
N PRO A 103 -3.15 -6.43 1.09
CA PRO A 103 -2.26 -7.25 1.92
C PRO A 103 -0.98 -6.50 2.35
N SER A 104 -0.78 -5.28 1.87
CA SER A 104 0.44 -4.51 2.05
C SER A 104 0.39 -3.70 3.35
N PHE A 105 1.56 -3.37 3.90
CA PHE A 105 1.68 -2.49 5.07
C PHE A 105 1.49 -1.00 4.75
N PHE A 106 1.28 -0.66 3.48
CA PHE A 106 1.12 0.70 2.97
C PHE A 106 -0.22 0.85 2.28
N THR A 107 -0.74 2.07 2.26
CA THR A 107 -2.01 2.42 1.61
C THR A 107 -1.93 2.20 0.10
N ARG A 108 -3.00 1.64 -0.47
CA ARG A 108 -3.21 1.59 -1.93
C ARG A 108 -4.39 2.47 -2.30
N LEU A 109 -4.28 3.13 -3.45
CA LEU A 109 -5.20 4.17 -3.87
C LEU A 109 -5.94 3.80 -5.14
N ASN A 110 -6.98 4.57 -5.46
CA ASN A 110 -7.60 4.51 -6.77
C ASN A 110 -6.57 4.81 -7.88
N CYS A 111 -6.67 4.10 -9.01
CA CYS A 111 -5.76 4.28 -10.15
C CYS A 111 -5.73 5.70 -10.70
N GLU A 112 -6.83 6.46 -10.62
CA GLU A 112 -6.84 7.87 -11.04
C GLU A 112 -5.83 8.70 -10.24
N CYS A 113 -5.79 8.53 -8.91
CA CYS A 113 -4.84 9.22 -8.03
C CYS A 113 -3.39 8.82 -8.34
N ASP A 114 -3.11 7.53 -8.59
CA ASP A 114 -1.77 7.06 -8.96
C ASP A 114 -1.33 7.59 -10.34
N GLU A 115 -2.24 7.68 -11.31
CA GLU A 115 -1.95 8.24 -12.63
C GLU A 115 -1.67 9.75 -12.57
N GLU A 116 -2.42 10.50 -11.77
CA GLU A 116 -2.18 11.91 -11.51
C GLU A 116 -0.86 12.13 -10.78
N PHE A 117 -0.57 11.31 -9.77
CA PHE A 117 0.69 11.37 -9.03
C PHE A 117 1.89 11.11 -9.96
N HIS A 118 1.81 10.09 -10.81
CA HIS A 118 2.83 9.81 -11.81
C HIS A 118 3.06 11.02 -12.74
N LYS A 119 1.99 11.62 -13.27
CA LYS A 119 2.07 12.81 -14.14
C LYS A 119 2.67 14.01 -13.39
N CYS A 120 2.28 14.23 -12.14
CA CYS A 120 2.78 15.33 -11.31
C CYS A 120 4.29 15.21 -11.06
N LEU A 121 4.76 14.04 -10.63
CA LEU A 121 6.19 13.84 -10.40
C LEU A 121 7.02 14.05 -11.68
N LYS A 122 6.48 13.59 -12.83
CA LYS A 122 7.11 13.76 -14.15
C LYS A 122 7.15 15.22 -14.58
N SER A 123 6.14 16.02 -14.26
CA SER A 123 6.09 17.44 -14.60
C SER A 123 7.04 18.27 -13.73
N VAL A 124 7.18 17.93 -12.45
CA VAL A 124 8.16 18.55 -11.54
C VAL A 124 9.59 18.30 -12.03
N ASN A 125 9.87 17.10 -12.56
CA ASN A 125 11.12 16.74 -13.21
C ASN A 125 12.39 17.11 -12.41
N SER A 126 12.36 16.87 -11.09
CA SER A 126 13.49 17.10 -10.19
C SER A 126 14.17 15.77 -9.85
N ARG A 127 15.37 15.85 -9.25
CA ARG A 127 16.04 14.64 -8.72
C ARG A 127 15.17 13.94 -7.66
N VAL A 128 14.55 14.72 -6.78
CA VAL A 128 13.72 14.21 -5.67
C VAL A 128 12.41 13.61 -6.21
N SER A 129 11.73 14.29 -7.14
CA SER A 129 10.50 13.73 -7.75
C SER A 129 10.78 12.46 -8.54
N THR A 130 11.94 12.40 -9.20
CA THR A 130 12.38 11.18 -9.90
C THR A 130 12.66 10.04 -8.93
N GLN A 131 13.32 10.29 -7.79
CA GLN A 131 13.58 9.27 -6.78
C GLN A 131 12.28 8.75 -6.17
N ILE A 132 11.36 9.63 -5.78
CA ILE A 132 10.04 9.23 -5.25
C ILE A 132 9.27 8.40 -6.28
N GLY A 133 9.27 8.82 -7.55
CA GLY A 133 8.64 8.07 -8.63
C GLY A 133 9.23 6.66 -8.77
N GLN A 134 10.56 6.52 -8.78
CA GLN A 134 11.22 5.21 -8.82
C GLN A 134 10.91 4.34 -7.60
N ILE A 135 10.83 4.91 -6.41
CA ILE A 135 10.49 4.18 -5.18
C ILE A 135 9.06 3.65 -5.27
N TYR A 136 8.09 4.52 -5.53
CA TYR A 136 6.66 4.18 -5.51
C TYR A 136 6.26 3.26 -6.67
N PHE A 137 6.55 3.68 -7.91
CA PHE A 137 6.05 2.99 -9.10
C PHE A 137 6.94 1.82 -9.54
N THR A 138 8.24 1.81 -9.21
CA THR A 138 9.17 0.77 -9.70
C THR A 138 9.61 -0.20 -8.59
N ALA A 139 10.07 0.30 -7.44
CA ALA A 139 10.68 -0.54 -6.40
C ALA A 139 9.68 -1.19 -5.44
N LEU A 140 8.67 -0.42 -4.99
CA LEU A 140 7.69 -0.87 -4.01
C LEU A 140 6.82 -2.03 -4.54
N GLY A 141 6.57 -2.05 -5.85
CA GLY A 141 5.70 -3.05 -6.46
C GLY A 141 4.23 -2.87 -6.06
N THR A 142 3.81 -1.60 -5.85
CA THR A 142 2.42 -1.26 -5.55
C THR A 142 1.50 -1.57 -6.74
N GLN A 143 0.21 -1.63 -6.44
CA GLN A 143 -0.88 -1.71 -7.40
C GLN A 143 -1.93 -0.68 -6.99
N CYS A 144 -2.67 -0.18 -7.96
CA CYS A 144 -3.85 0.64 -7.73
C CYS A 144 -5.11 -0.19 -7.94
N TYR A 145 -6.27 0.35 -7.59
CA TYR A 145 -7.56 -0.28 -7.88
C TYR A 145 -8.49 0.68 -8.62
N ARG A 146 -9.43 0.14 -9.38
CA ARG A 146 -10.52 0.89 -10.00
C ARG A 146 -11.67 -0.04 -10.36
N GLU A 147 -12.84 0.54 -10.56
CA GLU A 147 -14.00 -0.16 -11.10
C GLU A 147 -13.88 -0.25 -12.64
N ASP A 148 -13.74 -1.46 -13.16
CA ASP A 148 -13.57 -1.73 -14.59
C ASP A 148 -14.23 -3.07 -14.96
N TYR A 149 -14.24 -3.42 -16.23
CA TYR A 149 -14.72 -4.75 -16.66
C TYR A 149 -13.80 -5.87 -16.15
N PRO A 150 -14.34 -7.05 -15.80
CA PRO A 150 -13.56 -8.14 -15.21
C PRO A 150 -12.32 -8.53 -16.05
N ILE A 151 -11.17 -8.63 -15.41
CA ILE A 151 -9.91 -9.05 -16.07
C ILE A 151 -10.00 -10.52 -16.51
N VAL A 152 -9.82 -10.77 -17.81
CA VAL A 152 -9.72 -12.11 -18.41
C VAL A 152 -8.27 -12.58 -18.43
N SER A 153 -7.38 -11.75 -18.95
CA SER A 153 -5.99 -12.09 -19.14
C SER A 153 -5.11 -10.85 -19.25
N CYS A 154 -3.79 -11.04 -19.23
CA CYS A 154 -2.86 -9.99 -19.56
C CYS A 154 -2.31 -10.17 -20.98
N LYS A 155 -2.52 -9.17 -21.85
CA LYS A 155 -2.05 -9.15 -23.24
C LYS A 155 -0.56 -8.84 -23.34
N LYS A 156 -0.04 -7.99 -22.46
CA LYS A 156 1.34 -7.51 -22.53
C LYS A 156 1.97 -7.33 -21.16
N TYR A 157 3.18 -7.85 -21.01
CA TYR A 157 3.94 -7.76 -19.77
C TYR A 157 5.11 -6.77 -19.87
N SER A 158 5.41 -6.13 -18.73
CA SER A 158 6.73 -5.59 -18.41
C SER A 158 7.46 -6.61 -17.55
N TYR A 159 8.72 -6.94 -17.86
CA TYR A 159 9.47 -7.98 -17.11
C TYR A 159 10.48 -7.42 -16.12
N LEU A 160 10.92 -6.17 -16.29
CA LEU A 160 11.92 -5.52 -15.45
C LEU A 160 11.28 -4.39 -14.63
N PRO A 161 11.65 -4.20 -13.35
CA PRO A 161 12.47 -5.10 -12.52
C PRO A 161 11.69 -6.34 -12.03
N ARG A 162 10.36 -6.32 -12.13
CA ARG A 162 9.46 -7.43 -11.81
C ARG A 162 8.39 -7.53 -12.89
N ARG A 163 7.74 -8.70 -12.99
CA ARG A 163 6.66 -8.92 -13.95
C ARG A 163 5.43 -8.09 -13.58
N LYS A 164 4.99 -7.20 -14.47
CA LYS A 164 3.75 -6.41 -14.39
C LYS A 164 2.95 -6.52 -15.68
N CYS A 165 1.63 -6.47 -15.59
CA CYS A 165 0.76 -6.38 -16.75
C CYS A 165 0.60 -4.92 -17.21
N LYS A 166 0.92 -4.65 -18.47
CA LYS A 166 0.80 -3.33 -19.11
C LYS A 166 -0.53 -3.16 -19.84
N GLU A 167 -1.07 -4.23 -20.40
CA GLU A 167 -2.29 -4.21 -21.20
C GLU A 167 -3.15 -5.41 -20.82
N TYR A 168 -4.37 -5.14 -20.35
CA TYR A 168 -5.33 -6.15 -19.89
C TYR A 168 -6.33 -6.51 -21.00
N GLU A 169 -6.77 -7.75 -21.00
CA GLU A 169 -7.96 -8.21 -21.69
C GLU A 169 -9.12 -8.22 -20.69
N LEU A 170 -10.22 -7.53 -21.01
CA LEU A 170 -11.36 -7.39 -20.12
C LEU A 170 -12.63 -8.02 -20.73
N ASP A 171 -13.51 -8.53 -19.88
CA ASP A 171 -14.80 -9.10 -20.26
C ASP A 171 -15.90 -8.04 -20.23
N GLU A 172 -16.04 -7.30 -21.33
CA GLU A 172 -17.05 -6.24 -21.46
C GLU A 172 -18.50 -6.75 -21.47
N SER A 173 -18.72 -8.07 -21.46
CA SER A 173 -20.07 -8.65 -21.40
C SER A 173 -20.66 -8.68 -19.98
N LYS A 174 -19.84 -8.41 -18.97
CA LYS A 174 -20.20 -8.45 -17.55
C LYS A 174 -20.25 -7.04 -16.95
N ASP A 175 -20.93 -6.92 -15.82
CA ASP A 175 -20.91 -5.70 -15.03
C ASP A 175 -19.51 -5.42 -14.48
N LYS A 176 -19.21 -4.14 -14.29
CA LYS A 176 -17.92 -3.71 -13.75
C LYS A 176 -17.75 -4.12 -12.30
N VAL A 177 -16.51 -4.36 -11.92
CA VAL A 177 -16.10 -4.74 -10.57
C VAL A 177 -14.81 -4.01 -10.21
N TYR A 178 -14.55 -3.84 -8.92
CA TYR A 178 -13.28 -3.33 -8.44
C TYR A 178 -12.21 -4.42 -8.50
N GLU A 179 -11.09 -4.14 -9.18
CA GLU A 179 -9.95 -5.05 -9.31
C GLU A 179 -8.62 -4.32 -9.12
N TRP A 180 -7.55 -5.09 -8.87
CA TRP A 180 -6.19 -4.59 -8.77
C TRP A 180 -5.54 -4.47 -10.15
N PHE A 181 -4.91 -3.32 -10.41
CA PHE A 181 -4.17 -3.03 -11.62
C PHE A 181 -2.71 -2.68 -11.29
N ASP A 182 -1.78 -3.25 -12.04
CA ASP A 182 -0.37 -2.89 -11.97
C ASP A 182 -0.14 -1.46 -12.47
N VAL A 183 0.55 -0.66 -11.67
CA VAL A 183 0.98 0.68 -12.06
C VAL A 183 2.19 0.63 -12.99
N PRO A 184 2.31 1.53 -13.98
CA PRO A 184 3.47 1.58 -14.87
C PRO A 184 4.74 1.87 -14.06
N ASN A 185 5.90 1.41 -14.53
CA ASN A 185 7.18 1.82 -13.95
C ASN A 185 7.45 3.29 -14.29
N TYR A 186 8.14 3.98 -13.37
CA TYR A 186 8.54 5.37 -13.55
C TYR A 186 9.73 5.52 -14.50
#